data_AF-X1C9Q4-F1
#
_entry.id   AF-X1C9Q4-F1
#
_cell.length_a   1.000
_cell.length_b   1.000
_cell.length_c   1.000
_cell.angle_alpha   90.00
_cell.angle_beta   90.00
_cell.angle_gamma   90.00
#
_symmetry.space_group_name_H-M   'P 1'
#
loop_
_entity.id
_entity.type
_entity.pdbx_description
1 polymer ?
#
loop_
_entity_poly.entity_id
_entity_poly.type
_entity_poly.pdbx_seq_one_letter_code
_entity_poly.pdbx_strand_id
1 'polypeptide(L)' 'MPNWHEILNELNRSGSTHDIIRRKYLKRLNNLTGRNVIAYYSGWLQKPDVPGTELNDADKNGFMTVIHKLDPTKGLDL' A
#
# COMPACT_ATOMS: atom_id res chain seq x y z
N MET A 1 9.90 7.26 8.98
CA MET A 1 9.81 5.95 8.30
C MET A 1 11.21 5.38 8.15
N PRO A 2 11.39 4.06 8.04
CA PRO A 2 12.71 3.47 7.82
C PRO A 2 13.14 3.61 6.35
N ASN A 3 14.43 3.45 6.11
CA ASN A 3 14.97 3.34 4.76
C ASN A 3 14.89 1.88 4.23
N TRP A 4 15.22 1.67 2.95
CA TRP A 4 15.15 0.36 2.32
C TRP A 4 16.06 -0.69 2.98
N HIS A 5 17.26 -0.30 3.39
CA HIS A 5 18.21 -1.20 4.03
C HIS A 5 17.69 -1.69 5.39
N GLU A 6 17.08 -0.80 6.17
CA GLU A 6 16.43 -1.13 7.44
C GLU A 6 15.25 -2.10 7.26
N ILE A 7 14.39 -1.85 6.25
CA ILE A 7 13.25 -2.72 5.93
C ILE A 7 13.73 -4.10 5.49
N LEU A 8 14.75 -4.18 4.64
CA LEU A 8 15.31 -5.45 4.18
C LEU A 8 15.91 -6.26 5.33
N ASN A 9 16.63 -5.60 6.24
CA ASN A 9 17.17 -6.23 7.44
C ASN A 9 16.05 -6.74 8.36
N GLU A 10 14.97 -5.98 8.53
CA GLU A 10 13.81 -6.40 9.30
C GLU A 10 13.11 -7.61 8.67
N LEU A 11 12.93 -7.61 7.35
CA LEU A 11 12.35 -8.73 6.59
C LEU A 11 13.14 -10.02 6.77
N ASN A 12 14.46 -9.95 6.62
CA ASN A 12 15.35 -11.09 6.77
C ASN A 12 15.28 -11.69 8.19
N ARG A 13 15.22 -10.83 9.22
CA ARG A 13 15.09 -11.27 10.62
C ARG A 13 13.73 -11.88 10.94
N SER A 14 12.68 -11.44 10.23
CA SER A 14 11.30 -11.86 10.48
C SER A 14 10.88 -13.11 9.71
N GLY A 15 11.79 -13.74 8.94
CA GLY A 15 11.46 -14.93 8.16
C GLY A 15 10.55 -14.65 6.95
N SER A 16 10.76 -13.53 6.24
CA SER A 16 10.01 -13.17 5.01
C SER A 16 8.52 -12.86 5.20
N THR A 17 8.09 -12.41 6.37
CA THR A 17 6.69 -11.99 6.57
C THR A 17 6.42 -10.56 6.07
N HIS A 18 6.49 -10.37 4.76
CA HIS A 18 6.25 -9.08 4.08
C HIS A 18 4.98 -8.38 4.55
N ASP A 19 3.91 -9.14 4.77
CA ASP A 19 2.62 -8.58 5.18
C ASP A 19 2.61 -8.03 6.61
N ILE A 20 3.34 -8.65 7.54
CA ILE A 20 3.44 -8.13 8.92
C ILE A 20 4.15 -6.78 8.90
N ILE A 21 5.27 -6.69 8.19
CA ILE A 21 6.06 -5.47 8.09
C ILE A 21 5.30 -4.37 7.35
N ARG A 22 4.61 -4.71 6.26
CA ARG A 22 3.73 -3.78 5.55
C ARG A 22 2.65 -3.20 6.46
N ARG A 23 1.89 -4.05 7.16
CA ARG A 23 0.82 -3.61 8.08
C ARG A 23 1.38 -2.76 9.23
N LYS A 24 2.55 -3.10 9.76
CA LYS A 24 3.25 -2.31 10.78
C LYS A 24 3.50 -0.88 10.30
N TYR A 25 4.05 -0.71 9.10
CA TYR A 25 4.37 0.62 8.59
C TYR A 25 3.15 1.41 8.11
N LEU A 26 2.14 0.77 7.51
CA LEU A 26 0.88 1.44 7.18
C LEU A 26 0.17 1.95 8.45
N LYS A 27 0.14 1.15 9.52
CA LYS A 27 -0.40 1.58 10.83
C LYS A 27 0.41 2.74 11.40
N ARG A 28 1.74 2.71 11.28
CA ARG A 28 2.60 3.82 11.72
C ARG A 28 2.35 5.09 10.92
N LEU A 29 2.07 5.00 9.62
CA LEU A 29 1.72 6.15 8.77
C LEU A 29 0.41 6.76 9.22
N ASN A 30 -0.64 5.95 9.34
CA ASN A 30 -1.96 6.37 9.84
C ASN A 30 -1.85 7.06 11.20
N ASN A 31 -1.05 6.52 12.13
CA ASN A 31 -0.86 7.11 13.45
C ASN A 31 -0.09 8.44 13.40
N LEU A 32 0.79 8.62 12.41
CA LEU A 32 1.60 9.83 12.26
C LEU A 32 0.80 10.96 11.60
N THR A 33 0.01 10.65 10.57
CA THR A 33 -0.71 11.65 9.77
C THR A 33 -2.15 11.87 10.24
N GLY A 34 -2.76 10.86 10.89
CA GLY A 34 -4.17 10.86 11.26
C GLY A 34 -5.12 10.68 10.06
N ARG A 35 -4.58 10.40 8.87
CA ARG A 35 -5.32 10.29 7.60
C ARG A 35 -5.69 8.85 7.30
N ASN A 36 -6.66 8.63 6.42
CA ASN A 36 -6.90 7.28 5.91
C ASN A 36 -5.69 6.81 5.11
N VAL A 37 -5.35 5.52 5.19
CA VAL A 37 -4.22 4.96 4.45
C VAL A 37 -4.70 3.82 3.56
N ILE A 38 -4.46 3.93 2.27
CA ILE A 38 -4.64 2.85 1.28
C ILE A 38 -3.27 2.51 0.72
N ALA A 39 -3.05 1.24 0.34
CA ALA A 39 -1.86 0.84 -0.39
C ALA A 39 -2.29 0.17 -1.69
N TYR A 40 -1.83 0.71 -2.82
CA TYR A 40 -2.10 0.17 -4.16
C TYR A 40 -0.78 -0.27 -4.81
N TYR A 41 -0.79 -1.46 -5.42
CA TYR A 41 0.37 -2.02 -6.10
C TYR A 41 -0.05 -2.43 -7.51
N SER A 42 0.69 -1.97 -8.52
CA SER A 42 0.47 -2.34 -9.91
C SER A 42 1.80 -2.60 -10.61
N GLY A 43 1.77 -3.54 -11.55
CA GLY A 43 2.88 -3.81 -12.47
C GLY A 43 2.95 -2.86 -13.66
N TRP A 44 1.99 -1.94 -13.83
CA TRP A 44 1.78 -1.15 -15.04
C TRP A 44 3.05 -0.52 -15.62
N LEU A 45 3.87 0.13 -14.76
CA LEU A 45 5.11 0.79 -15.20
C LEU A 45 6.32 -0.14 -15.28
N GLN A 46 6.27 -1.29 -14.60
CA GLN A 46 7.44 -2.16 -14.38
C GLN A 46 7.43 -3.39 -15.29
N LYS A 47 6.23 -3.80 -15.72
CA LYS A 47 5.98 -5.01 -16.51
C LYS A 47 4.95 -4.73 -17.60
N PRO A 48 5.18 -3.74 -18.48
CA PRO A 48 4.17 -3.30 -19.46
C PRO A 48 3.75 -4.40 -20.43
N ASP A 49 4.61 -5.40 -20.66
CA ASP A 49 4.34 -6.53 -21.56
C ASP A 49 3.58 -7.69 -20.88
N VAL A 50 3.29 -7.60 -19.58
CA VAL A 50 2.52 -8.62 -18.85
C VAL A 50 1.05 -8.24 -18.88
N PRO A 51 0.18 -9.04 -19.54
CA PRO A 51 -1.25 -8.76 -19.57
C PRO A 51 -1.88 -8.74 -18.17
N GLY A 52 -2.88 -7.88 -17.96
CA GLY A 52 -3.55 -7.70 -16.68
C GLY A 52 -2.77 -6.83 -15.68
N THR A 53 -1.71 -6.15 -16.13
CA THR A 53 -1.00 -5.14 -15.33
C THR A 53 -1.37 -3.71 -15.71
N GLU A 54 -2.09 -3.53 -16.83
CA GLU A 54 -2.69 -2.28 -17.25
C GLU A 54 -3.69 -1.74 -16.22
N LEU A 55 -3.71 -0.42 -16.03
CA LEU A 55 -4.72 0.24 -15.22
C LEU A 55 -6.04 0.28 -15.99
N ASN A 56 -7.09 -0.29 -15.43
CA ASN A 56 -8.40 -0.38 -16.07
C ASN A 56 -9.55 -0.12 -15.08
N ASP A 57 -10.79 -0.36 -15.52
CA ASP A 57 -11.97 -0.09 -14.72
C ASP A 57 -12.09 -0.99 -13.47
N ALA A 58 -11.44 -2.16 -13.46
CA ALA A 58 -11.36 -2.99 -12.27
C ALA A 58 -10.56 -2.32 -11.15
N ASP A 59 -9.47 -1.62 -11.47
CA ASP A 59 -8.69 -0.85 -10.49
C ASP A 59 -9.54 0.29 -9.91
N LYS A 60 -10.27 1.02 -10.77
CA LYS A 60 -11.20 2.07 -10.34
C LYS A 60 -12.26 1.52 -9.39
N ASN A 61 -12.86 0.38 -9.72
CA ASN A 61 -13.84 -0.29 -8.86
C ASN A 61 -13.21 -0.72 -7.52
N GLY A 62 -11.97 -1.20 -7.54
CA GLY A 62 -11.19 -1.51 -6.35
C GLY A 62 -11.00 -0.28 -5.46
N PHE A 63 -10.57 0.85 -6.03
CA PHE A 63 -10.46 2.12 -5.29
C PHE A 63 -11.79 2.56 -4.70
N MET A 64 -12.88 2.54 -5.48
CA MET A 64 -14.21 2.91 -4.99
C MET A 64 -14.66 2.01 -3.83
N THR A 65 -14.38 0.71 -3.92
CA THR A 65 -14.75 -0.26 -2.87
C THR A 65 -13.97 -0.06 -1.58
N VAL A 66 -12.66 0.20 -1.67
CA VAL A 66 -11.82 0.41 -0.48
C VAL A 66 -12.07 1.78 0.16
N ILE A 67 -12.37 2.81 -0.64
CA ILE A 67 -12.70 4.15 -0.16
C ILE A 67 -14.08 4.20 0.48
N HIS A 68 -15.01 3.32 0.06
CA HIS A 68 -16.36 3.28 0.62
C HIS A 68 -16.32 3.12 2.15
N LYS A 69 -16.97 4.08 2.84
CA LYS A 69 -17.03 4.21 4.32
C LYS A 69 -15.78 4.75 5.01
N LEU A 70 -14.75 5.17 4.28
CA LEU A 70 -13.69 5.98 4.87
C LEU A 70 -14.21 7.39 5.18
N ASP A 71 -13.67 7.99 6.24
CA ASP A 71 -14.02 9.35 6.63
C ASP A 71 -13.24 10.37 5.77
N PRO A 72 -13.90 11.09 4.84
CA PRO A 72 -13.20 11.97 3.91
C PRO A 72 -12.56 13.18 4.60
N THR A 73 -13.03 13.56 5.81
CA THR A 73 -12.51 14.72 6.53
C THR A 73 -11.07 14.51 7.02
N LYS A 74 -10.66 13.25 7.19
CA LYS A 74 -9.28 12.87 7.54
C LYS A 74 -8.32 12.96 6.37
N GLY A 75 -8.80 13.07 5.14
CA GLY A 75 -7.96 12.96 3.94
C GLY A 75 -7.44 11.53 3.70
N LEU A 76 -6.56 11.39 2.70
CA LEU A 76 -6.02 10.10 2.24
C LEU A 76 -4.50 10.19 2.01
N ASP A 77 -3.79 9.17 2.48
CA ASP A 77 -2.45 8.80 2.06
C ASP A 77 -2.55 7.52 1.22
N LEU A 78 -1.97 7.52 0.02
CA LEU A 78 -2.04 6.42 -0.97
C LEU A 78 -0.65 5.87 -1.29
#